data_AF-A0A2P5CHW1-F1
#
_entry.id   AF-A0A2P5CHW1-F1
#
_cell.length_a   1.000
_cell.length_b   1.000
_cell.length_c   1.000
_cell.angle_alpha   90.00
_cell.angle_beta   90.00
_cell.angle_gamma   90.00
#
_symmetry.space_group_name_H-M   'P 1'
#
loop_
_entity.id
_entity.type
_entity.pdbx_description
1 polymer ?
#
loop_
_entity_poly.entity_id
_entity_poly.type
_entity_poly.pdbx_seq_one_letter_code
_entity_poly.pdbx_strand_id
1 'polypeptide(L)'
;MAIRQFLWLFLFPAFSSSLFALSETTTISENDNTGELRQIKLNIARLESKLEEISRNLNEKGLHIEEQDKLIEHMSHKIQLLQSTVLGLKSDERIKALEEEVHLLWAASRKSNFDIHVPESKAQDAQERLDLVASKAQKMADIVTEQWIQIQRLEQALQFTEFINKLFGDHLQNVHGVLDPYILQFKRVFAVAKEYHHELQRFIKREMEKYAFTAALANSELVFFMAYALITFPAWILLSSNMR
;
A
#
# COMPACT_ATOMS: atom_id res chain seq x y z
N MET A 1 24.74 -53.98 -44.88
CA MET A 1 23.34 -53.48 -44.92
C MET A 1 23.40 -52.02 -45.37
N ALA A 2 23.92 -51.71 -46.57
CA ALA A 2 23.38 -51.88 -47.91
C ALA A 2 22.12 -51.03 -48.18
N ILE A 3 22.31 -49.72 -48.44
CA ILE A 3 21.72 -48.95 -49.56
C ILE A 3 22.73 -47.82 -49.87
N ARG A 4 23.58 -48.11 -50.84
CA ARG A 4 24.45 -47.18 -51.58
C ARG A 4 24.11 -47.50 -53.05
N GLN A 5 24.04 -46.49 -53.91
CA GLN A 5 23.73 -46.56 -55.35
C GLN A 5 22.26 -46.42 -55.71
N PHE A 6 21.82 -45.21 -56.08
CA PHE A 6 20.99 -44.93 -57.26
C PHE A 6 20.72 -43.42 -57.36
N LEU A 7 21.44 -42.69 -58.22
CA LEU A 7 21.04 -41.40 -58.84
C LEU A 7 22.27 -40.79 -59.54
N TRP A 8 22.72 -41.43 -60.62
CA TRP A 8 23.73 -40.87 -61.52
C TRP A 8 23.46 -41.24 -62.99
N LEU A 9 22.20 -41.24 -63.39
CA LEU A 9 21.76 -41.44 -64.77
C LEU A 9 20.56 -40.52 -65.00
N PHE A 10 20.42 -40.01 -66.24
CA PHE A 10 19.60 -38.88 -66.69
C PHE A 10 20.32 -37.51 -66.55
N LEU A 11 20.67 -36.74 -67.58
CA LEU A 11 20.33 -36.73 -69.00
C LEU A 11 21.38 -35.85 -69.72
N PHE A 12 22.24 -36.46 -70.52
CA PHE A 12 22.73 -35.93 -71.80
C PHE A 12 22.98 -37.18 -72.66
N PRO A 13 22.54 -37.22 -73.93
CA PRO A 13 23.02 -36.29 -74.95
C PRO A 13 21.96 -35.86 -75.99
N ALA A 14 22.01 -34.59 -76.40
CA ALA A 14 21.36 -34.14 -77.64
C ALA A 14 22.32 -33.22 -78.42
N PHE A 15 23.51 -33.75 -78.74
CA PHE A 15 24.41 -33.15 -79.72
C PHE A 15 25.05 -34.26 -80.55
N SER A 16 24.34 -34.77 -81.55
CA SER A 16 24.91 -35.49 -82.69
C SER A 16 23.82 -35.82 -83.70
N SER A 17 23.60 -34.95 -84.68
CA SER A 17 22.98 -35.29 -85.98
C SER A 17 23.06 -34.10 -86.94
N SER A 18 24.17 -33.96 -87.67
CA SER A 18 24.17 -33.55 -89.09
C SER A 18 25.60 -33.48 -89.65
N LEU A 19 26.24 -34.62 -89.82
CA LEU A 19 27.35 -34.74 -90.76
C LEU A 19 27.20 -36.07 -91.48
N PHE A 20 26.63 -36.03 -92.68
CA PHE A 20 26.98 -36.83 -93.88
C PHE A 20 25.87 -36.71 -94.92
N ALA A 21 26.14 -35.99 -96.01
CA ALA A 21 25.59 -36.25 -97.33
C ALA A 21 26.54 -35.64 -98.38
N LEU A 22 27.29 -36.52 -99.05
CA LEU A 22 28.15 -36.20 -100.19
C LEU A 22 27.36 -36.48 -101.47
N SER A 23 27.34 -35.52 -102.41
CA SER A 23 27.44 -35.80 -103.86
C SER A 23 27.71 -34.50 -104.63
N GLU A 24 28.67 -34.57 -105.57
CA GLU A 24 29.11 -33.56 -106.55
C GLU A 24 27.96 -32.99 -107.41
N THR A 25 28.02 -31.80 -108.04
CA THR A 25 28.96 -31.39 -109.11
C THR A 25 28.86 -29.88 -109.46
N THR A 26 30.01 -29.23 -109.72
CA THR A 26 30.33 -28.35 -110.87
C THR A 26 29.97 -26.83 -110.91
N THR A 27 31.07 -26.03 -110.98
CA THR A 27 31.37 -24.74 -111.71
C THR A 27 31.18 -23.32 -111.13
N ILE A 28 32.34 -22.68 -110.88
CA ILE A 28 32.86 -21.31 -111.19
C ILE A 28 32.12 -20.04 -110.70
N SER A 29 32.76 -19.25 -109.81
CA SER A 29 32.91 -17.77 -109.88
C SER A 29 33.83 -17.23 -108.76
N GLU A 30 34.95 -16.57 -109.09
CA GLU A 30 36.02 -16.16 -108.15
C GLU A 30 35.80 -14.82 -107.41
N ASN A 31 34.69 -14.09 -107.63
CA ASN A 31 34.49 -12.75 -107.03
C ASN A 31 33.61 -12.73 -105.75
N ASP A 32 32.91 -13.83 -105.44
CA ASP A 32 31.97 -13.97 -104.31
C ASP A 32 32.66 -14.46 -103.01
N ASN A 33 33.70 -15.30 -103.18
CA ASN A 33 34.46 -15.94 -102.11
C ASN A 33 35.14 -14.95 -101.13
N THR A 34 35.46 -13.73 -101.60
CA THR A 34 36.13 -12.72 -100.77
C THR A 34 35.15 -12.00 -99.82
N GLY A 35 33.88 -11.87 -100.21
CA GLY A 35 32.81 -11.32 -99.39
C GLY A 35 32.40 -12.28 -98.28
N GLU A 36 32.22 -13.56 -98.62
CA GLU A 36 31.92 -14.63 -97.65
C GLU A 36 33.03 -14.78 -96.60
N LEU A 37 34.30 -14.75 -97.01
CA LEU A 37 35.44 -14.81 -96.10
C LEU A 37 35.45 -13.64 -95.10
N ARG A 38 35.09 -12.42 -95.54
CA ARG A 38 34.96 -11.25 -94.66
C ARG A 38 33.81 -11.42 -93.67
N GLN A 39 32.67 -11.94 -94.11
CA GLN A 39 31.52 -12.21 -93.24
C GLN A 39 31.83 -13.27 -92.18
N ILE A 40 32.55 -14.33 -92.56
CA ILE A 40 33.02 -15.38 -91.64
C ILE A 40 33.94 -14.77 -90.58
N LYS A 41 34.88 -13.90 -90.95
CA LYS A 41 35.76 -13.23 -89.97
C LYS A 41 34.98 -12.36 -88.97
N LEU A 42 33.99 -11.59 -89.43
CA LEU A 42 33.12 -10.81 -88.55
C LEU A 42 32.32 -11.70 -87.60
N ASN A 43 31.82 -12.83 -88.10
CA ASN A 43 31.10 -13.81 -87.28
C ASN A 43 32.01 -14.47 -86.23
N ILE A 44 33.26 -14.77 -86.57
CA ILE A 44 34.27 -15.26 -85.62
C ILE A 44 34.51 -14.23 -84.51
N ALA A 45 34.79 -12.97 -84.87
CA ALA A 45 35.01 -11.91 -83.88
C ALA A 45 33.79 -11.70 -82.97
N ARG A 46 32.57 -11.83 -83.52
CA ARG A 46 31.33 -11.76 -82.75
C ARG A 46 31.18 -12.94 -81.78
N LEU A 47 31.51 -14.15 -82.21
CA LEU A 47 31.46 -15.35 -81.37
C LEU A 47 32.53 -15.29 -80.27
N GLU A 48 33.73 -14.83 -80.58
CA GLU A 48 34.81 -14.59 -79.61
C GLU A 48 34.36 -13.57 -78.55
N SER A 49 33.77 -12.45 -78.96
CA SER A 49 33.21 -11.45 -78.02
C SER A 49 32.13 -12.04 -77.11
N LYS A 50 31.24 -12.89 -77.64
CA LYS A 50 30.20 -13.56 -76.84
C LYS A 50 30.80 -14.59 -75.89
N LEU A 51 31.80 -15.35 -76.34
CA LEU A 51 32.49 -16.33 -75.51
C LEU A 51 33.20 -15.64 -74.35
N GLU A 52 33.86 -14.52 -74.62
CA GLU A 52 34.55 -13.70 -73.64
C GLU A 52 33.57 -13.08 -72.61
N GLU A 53 32.40 -12.61 -73.06
CA GLU A 53 31.32 -12.13 -72.19
C GLU A 53 30.77 -13.26 -71.29
N ILE A 54 30.48 -14.43 -71.87
CA ILE A 54 30.02 -15.62 -71.13
C ILE A 54 31.08 -16.07 -70.12
N SER A 55 32.36 -16.04 -70.50
CA SER A 55 33.49 -16.38 -69.63
C SER A 55 33.55 -15.45 -68.41
N ARG A 56 33.44 -14.12 -68.61
CA ARG A 56 33.36 -13.16 -67.49
C ARG A 56 32.15 -13.41 -66.59
N ASN A 57 30.97 -13.59 -67.17
CA ASN A 57 29.75 -13.82 -66.41
C ASN A 57 29.83 -15.10 -65.56
N LEU A 58 30.41 -16.17 -66.11
CA LEU A 58 30.65 -17.42 -65.39
C LEU A 58 31.64 -17.23 -64.24
N ASN A 59 32.70 -16.44 -64.43
CA ASN A 59 33.66 -16.14 -63.38
C ASN A 59 33.04 -15.32 -62.23
N GLU A 60 32.25 -14.29 -62.55
CA GLU A 60 31.51 -13.50 -61.55
C GLU A 60 30.52 -14.36 -60.75
N LYS A 61 29.77 -15.23 -61.43
CA LYS A 61 28.88 -16.20 -60.76
C LYS A 61 29.65 -17.20 -59.91
N GLY A 62 30.83 -17.64 -60.36
CA GLY A 62 31.72 -18.50 -59.59
C GLY A 62 32.14 -17.86 -58.27
N LEU A 63 32.53 -16.59 -58.29
CA LEU A 63 32.89 -15.83 -57.08
C LEU A 63 31.69 -15.68 -56.13
N HIS A 64 30.50 -15.33 -56.65
CA HIS A 64 29.31 -15.23 -55.81
C HIS A 64 28.93 -16.57 -55.17
N ILE A 65 29.11 -17.69 -55.88
CA ILE A 65 28.89 -19.03 -55.31
C ILE A 65 29.87 -19.30 -54.16
N GLU A 66 31.13 -18.91 -54.30
CA GLU A 66 32.14 -19.06 -53.23
C GLU A 66 31.78 -18.24 -51.98
N GLU A 67 31.27 -17.02 -52.14
CA GLU A 67 30.79 -16.20 -51.02
C GLU A 67 29.58 -16.81 -50.32
N GLN A 68 28.62 -17.33 -51.09
CA GLN A 68 27.46 -18.04 -50.55
C GLN A 68 27.88 -19.31 -49.79
N ASP A 69 28.88 -20.04 -50.28
CA ASP A 69 29.38 -21.26 -49.63
C ASP A 69 30.00 -20.95 -48.26
N LYS A 70 30.78 -19.86 -48.16
CA LYS A 70 31.31 -19.36 -46.87
C LYS A 70 30.20 -18.95 -45.89
N LEU A 71 29.15 -18.30 -46.39
CA LEU A 71 28.00 -17.92 -45.57
C LEU A 71 27.25 -19.16 -45.06
N ILE A 72 27.04 -20.14 -45.93
CA ILE A 72 26.42 -21.43 -45.58
C ILE A 72 27.24 -22.14 -44.51
N GLU A 73 28.56 -22.18 -44.64
CA GLU A 73 29.46 -22.79 -43.67
C GLU A 73 29.35 -22.09 -42.30
N HIS A 74 29.42 -20.76 -42.27
CA HIS A 74 29.25 -19.97 -41.04
C HIS A 74 27.88 -20.21 -40.37
N MET A 75 26.80 -20.22 -41.16
CA MET A 75 25.46 -20.51 -40.65
C MET A 75 25.35 -21.93 -40.12
N SER A 76 25.99 -22.90 -40.76
CA SER A 76 26.04 -24.29 -40.32
C SER A 76 26.68 -24.43 -38.94
N HIS A 77 27.83 -23.77 -38.71
CA HIS A 77 28.47 -23.72 -37.40
C HIS A 77 27.56 -23.11 -36.31
N LYS A 78 26.84 -22.03 -36.63
CA LYS A 78 25.90 -21.40 -35.69
C LYS A 78 24.73 -22.32 -35.34
N ILE A 79 24.20 -23.07 -36.33
CA ILE A 79 23.15 -24.07 -36.10
C ILE A 79 23.65 -25.15 -35.15
N GLN A 80 24.88 -25.66 -35.35
CA GLN A 80 25.46 -26.68 -34.48
C GLN A 80 25.64 -26.19 -33.04
N LEU A 81 26.13 -24.95 -32.84
CA LEU A 81 26.27 -24.35 -31.52
C LEU A 81 24.92 -24.23 -30.80
N LEU A 82 23.90 -23.75 -31.51
CA LEU A 82 22.54 -23.64 -30.97
C LEU A 82 21.97 -25.01 -30.63
N GLN A 83 22.16 -26.02 -31.49
CA GLN A 83 21.75 -27.39 -31.22
C GLN A 83 22.41 -27.95 -29.96
N SER A 84 23.72 -27.77 -29.80
CA SER A 84 24.44 -28.20 -28.58
C SER A 84 23.92 -27.49 -27.33
N THR A 85 23.63 -26.19 -27.42
CA THR A 85 23.12 -25.40 -26.29
C THR A 85 21.70 -25.85 -25.91
N VAL A 86 20.83 -26.04 -26.90
CA VAL A 86 19.47 -26.54 -26.69
C VAL A 86 19.51 -27.95 -26.11
N LEU A 87 20.37 -28.84 -26.59
CA LEU A 87 20.51 -30.18 -26.01
C LEU A 87 21.04 -30.15 -24.57
N GLY A 88 22.00 -29.26 -24.26
CA GLY A 88 22.53 -29.10 -22.90
C GLY A 88 21.54 -28.46 -21.92
N LEU A 89 20.56 -27.68 -22.41
CA LEU A 89 19.45 -27.16 -21.60
C LEU A 89 18.29 -28.16 -21.51
N LYS A 90 18.03 -28.89 -22.60
CA LYS A 90 17.03 -29.95 -22.71
C LYS A 90 17.56 -31.29 -22.17
N SER A 91 18.71 -31.32 -21.50
CA SER A 91 19.10 -32.50 -20.76
C SER A 91 17.97 -32.80 -19.77
N ASP A 92 17.25 -33.90 -19.99
CA ASP A 92 16.07 -34.27 -19.21
C ASP A 92 16.39 -34.28 -17.70
N GLU A 93 17.66 -34.52 -17.35
CA GLU A 93 18.16 -34.47 -15.97
C GLU A 93 18.06 -33.09 -15.32
N ARG A 94 18.44 -32.00 -16.02
CA ARG A 94 18.36 -30.63 -15.45
C ARG A 94 16.92 -30.16 -15.33
N ILE A 95 16.08 -30.52 -16.30
CA ILE A 95 14.64 -30.22 -16.25
C ILE A 95 13.98 -31.00 -15.10
N LYS A 96 14.24 -32.31 -14.99
CA LYS A 96 13.72 -33.14 -13.89
C LYS A 96 14.19 -32.66 -12.52
N ALA A 97 15.47 -32.31 -12.37
CA ALA A 97 15.99 -31.79 -11.11
C ALA A 97 15.28 -30.49 -10.70
N LEU A 98 15.03 -29.59 -11.66
CA LEU A 98 14.29 -28.35 -11.41
C LEU A 98 12.81 -28.62 -11.08
N GLU A 99 12.17 -29.56 -11.78
CA GLU A 99 10.79 -29.98 -11.48
C GLU A 99 10.67 -30.58 -10.07
N GLU A 100 11.62 -31.44 -9.67
CA GLU A 100 11.70 -31.99 -8.31
C GLU A 100 11.89 -30.90 -7.26
N GLU A 101 12.77 -29.92 -7.51
CA GLU A 101 12.97 -28.78 -6.61
C GLU A 101 11.69 -27.94 -6.47
N VAL A 102 10.99 -27.65 -7.56
CA VAL A 102 9.68 -26.97 -7.53
C VAL A 102 8.66 -27.75 -6.72
N HIS A 103 8.61 -29.08 -6.88
CA HIS A 103 7.71 -29.93 -6.10
C HIS A 103 8.05 -29.92 -4.60
N LEU A 104 9.33 -29.98 -4.24
CA LEU A 104 9.78 -29.90 -2.85
C LEU A 104 9.47 -28.53 -2.23
N LEU A 105 9.73 -27.44 -2.96
CA LEU A 105 9.41 -26.08 -2.52
C LEU A 105 7.90 -25.90 -2.33
N TRP A 106 7.09 -26.45 -3.22
CA TRP A 106 5.64 -26.39 -3.07
C TRP A 106 5.16 -27.19 -1.85
N ALA A 107 5.70 -28.38 -1.62
CA ALA A 107 5.38 -29.18 -0.43
C ALA A 107 5.78 -28.45 0.87
N ALA A 108 6.98 -27.86 0.91
CA ALA A 108 7.46 -27.06 2.04
C ALA A 108 6.59 -25.82 2.27
N SER A 109 6.22 -25.12 1.20
CA SER A 109 5.32 -23.95 1.26
C SER A 109 3.96 -24.32 1.83
N ARG A 110 3.34 -25.43 1.37
CA ARG A 110 2.06 -25.89 1.92
C ARG A 110 2.17 -26.22 3.40
N LYS A 111 3.21 -26.96 3.79
CA LYS A 111 3.47 -27.30 5.19
C LYS A 111 3.62 -26.04 6.05
N SER A 112 4.43 -25.09 5.60
CA SER A 112 4.60 -23.79 6.27
C SER A 112 3.28 -23.04 6.42
N ASN A 113 2.43 -23.02 5.38
CA ASN A 113 1.11 -22.39 5.46
C ASN A 113 0.22 -23.04 6.51
N PHE A 114 0.22 -24.38 6.62
CA PHE A 114 -0.54 -25.06 7.68
C PHE A 114 0.01 -24.76 9.07
N ASP A 115 1.34 -24.74 9.21
CA ASP A 115 2.01 -24.51 10.48
C ASP A 115 1.84 -23.07 11.00
N ILE A 116 1.40 -22.11 10.18
CA ILE A 116 1.15 -20.71 10.58
C ILE A 116 -0.10 -20.54 11.44
N HIS A 117 -1.16 -21.32 11.23
CA HIS A 117 -2.44 -21.11 11.93
C HIS A 117 -2.38 -21.44 13.44
N VAL A 118 -1.53 -22.38 13.84
CA VAL A 118 -1.34 -22.77 15.25
C VAL A 118 -0.68 -21.66 16.09
N PRO A 119 0.47 -21.07 15.69
CA PRO A 119 1.04 -19.93 16.40
C PRO A 119 0.17 -18.67 16.24
N GLU A 120 -0.51 -18.46 15.12
CA GLU A 120 -1.43 -17.33 14.92
C GLU A 120 -2.58 -17.36 15.93
N SER A 121 -3.27 -18.49 16.07
CA SER A 121 -4.35 -18.65 17.06
C SER A 121 -3.84 -18.52 18.51
N LYS A 122 -2.65 -19.01 18.81
CA LYS A 122 -2.02 -18.81 20.14
C LYS A 122 -1.66 -17.35 20.42
N ALA A 123 -1.17 -16.62 19.41
CA ALA A 123 -0.87 -15.20 19.54
C ALA A 123 -2.15 -14.39 19.77
N GLN A 124 -3.25 -14.76 19.09
CA GLN A 124 -4.55 -14.14 19.29
C GLN A 124 -5.11 -14.40 20.70
N ASP A 125 -5.07 -15.63 21.21
CA ASP A 125 -5.46 -15.95 22.60
C ASP A 125 -4.64 -15.15 23.62
N ALA A 126 -3.32 -15.07 23.42
CA ALA A 126 -2.44 -14.30 24.28
C ALA A 126 -2.78 -12.80 24.27
N GLN A 127 -3.16 -12.26 23.12
CA GLN A 127 -3.58 -10.87 22.97
C GLN A 127 -4.90 -10.61 23.71
N GLU A 128 -5.91 -11.46 23.54
CA GLU A 128 -7.20 -11.34 24.24
C GLU A 128 -7.02 -11.39 25.77
N ARG A 129 -6.14 -12.28 26.25
CA ARG A 129 -5.79 -12.37 27.67
C ARG A 129 -5.05 -11.13 28.17
N LEU A 130 -4.15 -10.56 27.37
CA LEU A 130 -3.47 -9.31 27.71
C LEU A 130 -4.45 -8.14 27.80
N ASP A 131 -5.38 -8.02 26.85
CA ASP A 131 -6.41 -6.97 26.86
C ASP A 131 -7.31 -7.09 28.09
N LEU A 132 -7.68 -8.32 28.47
CA LEU A 132 -8.42 -8.58 29.71
C LEU A 132 -7.62 -8.11 30.94
N VAL A 133 -6.34 -8.50 31.05
CA VAL A 133 -5.48 -8.10 32.18
C VAL A 133 -5.27 -6.58 32.21
N ALA A 134 -5.05 -5.95 31.06
CA ALA A 134 -4.90 -4.51 30.94
C ALA A 134 -6.17 -3.77 31.41
N SER A 135 -7.36 -4.23 31.00
CA SER A 135 -8.63 -3.65 31.45
C SER A 135 -8.82 -3.77 32.97
N LYS A 136 -8.39 -4.90 33.56
CA LYS A 136 -8.46 -5.11 35.01
C LYS A 136 -7.46 -4.24 35.74
N ALA A 137 -6.23 -4.12 35.23
CA ALA A 137 -5.20 -3.25 35.79
C ALA A 137 -5.63 -1.78 35.75
N GLN A 138 -6.26 -1.33 34.66
CA GLN A 138 -6.81 0.02 34.55
C GLN A 138 -7.87 0.28 35.62
N LYS A 139 -8.85 -0.63 35.80
CA LYS A 139 -9.86 -0.50 36.85
C LYS A 139 -9.24 -0.44 38.25
N MET A 140 -8.20 -1.22 38.51
CA MET A 140 -7.47 -1.16 39.77
C MET A 140 -6.73 0.17 39.94
N ALA A 141 -6.09 0.68 38.89
CA ALA A 141 -5.42 1.98 38.91
C ALA A 141 -6.41 3.11 39.22
N ASP A 142 -7.60 3.08 38.64
CA ASP A 142 -8.66 4.06 38.92
C ASP A 142 -9.10 3.99 40.41
N ILE A 143 -9.30 2.79 40.94
CA ILE A 143 -9.64 2.59 42.36
C ILE A 143 -8.51 3.10 43.28
N VAL A 144 -7.25 2.74 43.00
CA VAL A 144 -6.09 3.17 43.80
C VAL A 144 -5.96 4.69 43.78
N THR A 145 -6.23 5.32 42.63
CA THR A 145 -6.19 6.79 42.50
C THR A 145 -7.28 7.46 43.35
N GLU A 146 -8.50 6.93 43.33
CA GLU A 146 -9.60 7.45 44.16
C GLU A 146 -9.31 7.26 45.66
N GLN A 147 -8.82 6.09 46.07
CA GLN A 147 -8.43 5.83 47.46
C GLN A 147 -7.29 6.76 47.91
N TRP A 148 -6.34 7.07 47.04
CA TRP A 148 -5.27 8.02 47.32
C TRP A 148 -5.80 9.44 47.58
N ILE A 149 -6.75 9.92 46.76
CA ILE A 149 -7.41 11.23 46.97
C ILE A 149 -8.12 11.26 48.33
N GLN A 150 -8.79 10.17 48.71
CA GLN A 150 -9.49 10.09 50.00
C GLN A 150 -8.51 10.14 51.18
N ILE A 151 -7.39 9.42 51.11
CA ILE A 151 -6.33 9.47 52.13
C ILE A 151 -5.78 10.89 52.26
N GLN A 152 -5.49 11.56 51.14
CA GLN A 152 -4.98 12.93 51.15
C GLN A 152 -5.96 13.92 51.81
N ARG A 153 -7.27 13.78 51.56
CA ARG A 153 -8.29 14.62 52.21
C ARG A 153 -8.37 14.36 53.72
N LEU A 154 -8.27 13.10 54.14
CA LEU A 154 -8.23 12.73 55.56
C LEU A 154 -6.99 13.31 56.25
N GLU A 155 -5.83 13.25 55.60
CA GLU A 155 -4.59 13.83 56.12
C GLU A 155 -4.72 15.36 56.29
N GLN A 156 -5.28 16.06 55.30
CA GLN A 156 -5.55 17.49 55.40
C GLN A 156 -6.54 17.83 56.53
N ALA A 157 -7.61 17.05 56.68
CA ALA A 157 -8.58 17.26 57.76
C ALA A 157 -7.94 17.04 59.14
N LEU A 158 -7.06 16.05 59.27
CA LEU A 158 -6.30 15.79 60.49
C LEU A 158 -5.37 16.97 60.80
N GLN A 159 -4.58 17.42 59.83
CA GLN A 159 -3.69 18.59 59.98
C GLN A 159 -4.47 19.86 60.37
N PHE A 160 -5.62 20.08 59.74
CA PHE A 160 -6.49 21.21 60.09
C PHE A 160 -7.05 21.09 61.51
N THR A 161 -7.48 19.89 61.92
CA THR A 161 -7.96 19.64 63.28
C THR A 161 -6.86 19.88 64.31
N GLU A 162 -5.64 19.43 64.02
CA GLU A 162 -4.47 19.69 64.86
C GLU A 162 -4.15 21.19 64.94
N PHE A 163 -4.24 21.91 63.82
CA PHE A 163 -4.08 23.36 63.78
C PHE A 163 -5.12 24.09 64.63
N ILE A 164 -6.41 23.73 64.49
CA ILE A 164 -7.49 24.29 65.31
C ILE A 164 -7.27 23.98 66.79
N ASN A 165 -6.86 22.75 67.12
CA ASN A 165 -6.56 22.38 68.51
C ASN A 165 -5.35 23.14 69.06
N LYS A 166 -4.31 23.41 68.26
CA LYS A 166 -3.20 24.26 68.66
C LYS A 166 -3.61 25.72 68.88
N LEU A 167 -4.54 26.24 68.08
CA LEU A 167 -4.95 27.64 68.11
C LEU A 167 -6.00 27.93 69.20
N PHE A 168 -6.83 26.94 69.55
CA PHE A 168 -7.96 27.11 70.47
C PHE A 168 -8.04 26.07 71.60
N GLY A 169 -7.14 25.08 71.67
CA GLY A 169 -7.26 23.91 72.55
C GLY A 169 -7.42 24.21 74.03
N ASP A 170 -6.74 25.24 74.54
CA ASP A 170 -6.89 25.69 75.94
C ASP A 170 -8.06 26.69 76.13
N HIS A 171 -8.61 27.24 75.04
CA HIS A 171 -9.55 28.38 75.10
C HIS A 171 -10.98 28.03 74.65
N LEU A 172 -11.20 26.89 74.00
CA LEU A 172 -12.48 26.52 73.37
C LEU A 172 -13.61 26.29 74.40
N GLN A 173 -13.28 25.79 75.58
CA GLN A 173 -14.26 25.50 76.64
C GLN A 173 -14.85 26.80 77.23
N ASN A 174 -14.04 27.87 77.32
CA ASN A 174 -14.51 29.21 77.71
C ASN A 174 -15.21 29.92 76.55
N VAL A 175 -14.77 29.74 75.31
CA VAL A 175 -15.40 30.38 74.15
C VAL A 175 -16.78 29.79 73.86
N HIS A 176 -16.98 28.47 73.96
CA HIS A 176 -18.29 27.86 73.72
C HIS A 176 -19.33 28.38 74.72
N GLY A 177 -19.01 28.49 76.01
CA GLY A 177 -19.94 29.04 77.01
C GLY A 177 -20.28 30.51 76.79
N VAL A 178 -19.33 31.31 76.32
CA VAL A 178 -19.53 32.75 76.02
C VAL A 178 -20.27 32.97 74.70
N LEU A 179 -20.05 32.12 73.69
CA LEU A 179 -20.66 32.25 72.37
C LEU A 179 -22.04 31.58 72.27
N ASP A 180 -22.39 30.68 73.18
CA ASP A 180 -23.66 29.93 73.15
C ASP A 180 -24.92 30.84 73.08
N PRO A 181 -25.01 31.94 73.85
CA PRO A 181 -26.12 32.87 73.74
C PRO A 181 -26.19 33.53 72.36
N TYR A 182 -25.06 33.85 71.75
CA TYR A 182 -24.98 34.48 70.44
C TYR A 182 -25.32 33.49 69.31
N ILE A 183 -24.87 32.25 69.41
CA ILE A 183 -25.21 31.17 68.46
C ILE A 183 -26.72 30.90 68.51
N LEU A 184 -27.30 30.83 69.70
CA LEU A 184 -28.74 30.64 69.88
C LEU A 184 -29.55 31.81 69.33
N GLN A 185 -29.10 33.05 69.58
CA GLN A 185 -29.72 34.25 69.01
C GLN A 185 -29.62 34.26 67.48
N PHE A 186 -28.46 33.93 66.92
CA PHE A 186 -28.27 33.85 65.47
C PHE A 186 -29.20 32.81 64.84
N LYS A 187 -29.32 31.62 65.43
CA LYS A 187 -30.27 30.59 64.97
C LYS A 187 -31.71 31.09 64.99
N ARG A 188 -32.10 31.84 66.01
CA ARG A 188 -33.46 32.42 66.11
C ARG A 188 -33.70 33.48 65.04
N VAL A 189 -32.77 34.41 64.85
CA VAL A 189 -32.84 35.43 63.80
C VAL A 189 -32.90 34.79 62.42
N PHE A 190 -32.08 33.77 62.19
CA PHE A 190 -32.07 33.04 60.92
C PHE A 190 -33.37 32.27 60.66
N ALA A 191 -33.96 31.65 61.69
CA ALA A 191 -35.26 30.97 61.57
C ALA A 191 -36.37 31.94 61.16
N VAL A 192 -36.43 33.12 61.80
CA VAL A 192 -37.39 34.18 61.46
C VAL A 192 -37.14 34.70 60.05
N ALA A 193 -35.87 34.97 59.69
CA ALA A 193 -35.52 35.43 58.35
C ALA A 193 -35.89 34.40 57.27
N LYS A 194 -35.73 33.11 57.56
CA LYS A 194 -36.12 32.01 56.65
C LYS A 194 -37.63 31.94 56.46
N GLU A 195 -38.41 32.08 57.53
CA GLU A 195 -39.88 32.11 57.46
C GLU A 195 -40.35 33.31 56.62
N TYR A 196 -39.82 34.49 56.90
CA TYR A 196 -40.12 35.70 56.13
C TYR A 196 -39.69 35.59 54.67
N HIS A 197 -38.54 34.96 54.38
CA HIS A 197 -38.08 34.69 53.03
C HIS A 197 -39.07 33.81 52.25
N HIS A 198 -39.61 32.77 52.86
CA HIS A 198 -40.61 31.91 52.23
C HIS A 198 -41.94 32.63 52.00
N GLU A 199 -42.36 33.49 52.92
CA GLU A 199 -43.57 34.30 52.74
C GLU A 199 -43.41 35.29 51.58
N LEU A 200 -42.24 35.96 51.52
CA LEU A 200 -41.90 36.91 50.46
C LEU A 200 -41.80 36.24 49.09
N GLN A 201 -41.27 35.02 49.01
CA GLN A 201 -41.30 34.22 47.78
C GLN A 201 -42.74 33.99 47.28
N ARG A 202 -43.68 33.63 48.17
CA ARG A 202 -45.08 33.45 47.79
C ARG A 202 -45.75 34.75 47.38
N PHE A 203 -45.39 35.87 47.99
CA PHE A 203 -45.89 37.18 47.59
C PHE A 203 -45.36 37.59 46.21
N ILE A 204 -44.05 37.56 46.00
CA ILE A 204 -43.40 37.91 44.73
C ILE A 204 -43.93 37.04 43.60
N LYS A 205 -44.02 35.72 43.81
CA LYS A 205 -44.54 34.80 42.79
C LYS A 205 -45.97 35.18 42.38
N ARG A 206 -46.85 35.41 43.36
CA ARG A 206 -48.23 35.84 43.10
C ARG A 206 -48.29 37.17 42.36
N GLU A 207 -47.44 38.14 42.70
CA GLU A 207 -47.40 39.42 41.98
C GLU A 207 -46.87 39.29 40.56
N MET A 208 -45.83 38.48 40.35
CA MET A 208 -45.29 38.24 39.03
C MET A 208 -46.29 37.54 38.10
N GLU A 209 -47.10 36.63 38.63
CA GLU A 209 -48.14 35.92 37.87
C GLU A 209 -49.34 36.81 37.48
N LYS A 210 -49.54 37.97 38.11
CA LYS A 210 -50.64 38.89 37.76
C LYS A 210 -50.45 39.62 36.44
N TYR A 211 -49.21 39.84 36.00
CA TYR A 211 -48.92 40.57 34.77
C TYR A 211 -48.36 39.62 33.71
N ALA A 212 -48.95 39.64 32.51
CA ALA A 212 -48.59 38.72 31.42
C ALA A 212 -47.08 38.74 31.07
N PHE A 213 -46.44 39.90 31.20
CA PHE A 213 -45.00 40.07 30.96
C PHE A 213 -44.12 39.38 32.02
N THR A 214 -44.47 39.49 33.31
CA THR A 214 -43.68 38.91 34.41
C THR A 214 -44.06 37.48 34.74
N ALA A 215 -45.23 37.01 34.31
CA ALA A 215 -45.71 35.65 34.56
C ALA A 215 -44.77 34.60 33.95
N ALA A 216 -44.21 34.87 32.77
CA ALA A 216 -43.22 34.00 32.12
C ALA A 216 -41.91 33.88 32.92
N LEU A 217 -41.62 34.85 33.81
CA LEU A 217 -40.41 34.87 34.64
C LEU A 217 -40.63 34.33 36.07
N ALA A 218 -41.85 33.93 36.45
CA ALA A 218 -42.20 33.50 37.81
C ALA A 218 -41.67 32.08 38.19
N ASN A 219 -40.43 31.77 37.80
CA ASN A 219 -39.75 30.53 38.16
C ASN A 219 -39.23 30.57 39.61
N SER A 220 -39.11 29.39 40.24
CA SER A 220 -38.76 29.29 41.67
C SER A 220 -37.38 29.83 42.01
N GLU A 221 -36.41 29.75 41.09
CA GLU A 221 -35.04 30.22 41.32
C GLU A 221 -34.98 31.75 41.30
N LEU A 222 -35.59 32.39 40.31
CA LEU A 222 -35.64 33.85 40.23
C LEU A 222 -36.44 34.45 41.40
N VAL A 223 -37.57 33.84 41.76
CA VAL A 223 -38.37 34.24 42.93
C VAL A 223 -37.55 34.09 44.23
N PHE A 224 -36.73 33.04 44.35
CA PHE A 224 -35.81 32.85 45.47
C PHE A 224 -34.79 33.99 45.53
N PHE A 225 -34.11 34.32 44.43
CA PHE A 225 -33.12 35.39 44.41
C PHE A 225 -33.73 36.77 44.67
N MET A 226 -34.92 37.06 44.12
CA MET A 226 -35.65 38.31 44.37
C MET A 226 -36.04 38.47 45.84
N ALA A 227 -36.57 37.40 46.46
CA ALA A 227 -36.89 37.40 47.89
C ALA A 227 -35.63 37.56 48.76
N TYR A 228 -34.51 36.96 48.37
CA TYR A 228 -33.24 37.08 49.09
C TYR A 228 -32.69 38.51 48.98
N ALA A 229 -32.70 39.08 47.78
CA ALA A 229 -32.25 40.45 47.53
C ALA A 229 -33.08 41.45 48.36
N LEU A 230 -34.40 41.31 48.40
CA LEU A 230 -35.26 42.22 49.18
C LEU A 230 -35.02 42.16 50.70
N ILE A 231 -34.57 41.01 51.22
CA ILE A 231 -34.22 40.87 52.64
C ILE A 231 -32.83 41.42 52.93
N THR A 232 -31.87 41.19 52.03
CA THR A 232 -30.45 41.52 52.28
C THR A 232 -30.07 42.93 51.85
N PHE A 233 -30.71 43.48 50.83
CA PHE A 233 -30.41 44.79 50.27
C PHE A 233 -30.61 45.95 51.27
N PRO A 234 -31.69 45.99 52.08
CA PRO A 234 -31.82 47.02 53.12
C PRO A 234 -30.74 46.91 54.20
N ALA A 235 -30.41 45.69 54.61
CA ALA A 235 -29.35 45.45 55.58
C ALA A 235 -27.98 45.90 55.05
N TRP A 236 -27.69 45.62 53.78
CA TRP A 236 -26.48 46.08 53.10
C TRP A 236 -26.39 47.61 53.00
N ILE A 237 -27.50 48.30 52.67
CA ILE A 237 -27.55 49.77 52.61
C ILE A 237 -27.28 50.37 54.00
N LEU A 238 -27.90 49.82 55.05
CA LEU A 238 -27.67 50.28 56.43
C LEU A 238 -26.21 50.07 56.86
N LEU A 239 -25.64 48.89 56.61
CA LEU A 239 -24.24 48.58 56.93
C LEU A 239 -23.24 49.44 56.14
N SER A 240 -23.49 49.67 54.85
CA SER A 240 -22.61 50.51 54.02
C SER A 240 -22.72 52.00 54.34
N SER A 241 -23.87 52.47 54.82
CA SER A 241 -24.05 53.86 55.28
C SER A 241 -23.29 54.19 56.58
N ASN A 242 -23.00 53.18 57.40
CA ASN A 242 -22.29 53.31 58.68
C ASN A 242 -20.76 53.17 58.55
N MET A 243 -20.28 52.79 57.36
CA MET A 243 -18.86 52.60 57.02
C MET A 243 -18.28 53.78 56.22
N ARG A 244 -19.00 54.89 56.13
CA ARG A 244 -18.60 56.14 55.47
C ARG A 244 -18.51 57.26 56.50
#